data_AF-A0AAD9MN05-F1
#
_entry.id   AF-A0AAD9MN05-F1
#
_cell.length_a   1.000
_cell.length_b   1.000
_cell.length_c   1.000
_cell.angle_alpha   90.00
_cell.angle_beta   90.00
_cell.angle_gamma   90.00
#
_symmetry.space_group_name_H-M   'P 1'
#
loop_
_entity.id
_entity.type
_entity.pdbx_description
1 polymer ?
#
loop_
_entity_poly.entity_id
_entity_poly.type
_entity_poly.pdbx_seq_one_letter_code
_entity_poly.pdbx_strand_id
1 'polypeptide(L)'
;MNLNSELQTLTTENTMLKQQLLNTQFTKESFEGNDRKVLSMTGLPSYMALMALFGIIQPHMSEGLMSTLSAFQKIVLVLMKVRLSKSVQDLAYRFGV
;
A
#
# COMPACT_ATOMS: atom_id res chain seq x y z
N MET A 1 -22.66 10.08 31.39
CA MET A 1 -21.82 9.24 30.51
C MET A 1 -21.03 8.28 31.37
N ASN A 2 -20.98 7.00 31.01
CA ASN A 2 -20.19 6.00 31.73
C ASN A 2 -18.77 5.99 31.12
N LEU A 3 -17.75 6.25 31.94
CA LEU A 3 -16.35 6.35 31.49
C LEU A 3 -15.89 5.11 30.69
N ASN A 4 -16.37 3.92 31.05
CA ASN A 4 -16.05 2.69 30.32
C ASN A 4 -16.67 2.65 28.92
N SER A 5 -17.88 3.19 28.74
CA SER A 5 -18.52 3.27 27.42
C SER A 5 -17.81 4.26 26.49
N GLU A 6 -17.28 5.34 27.04
CA GLU A 6 -16.51 6.34 26.28
C GLU A 6 -15.13 5.80 25.89
N LEU A 7 -14.43 5.11 26.82
CA LEU A 7 -13.18 4.41 26.52
C LEU A 7 -13.35 3.33 25.45
N GLN A 8 -14.43 2.55 25.51
CA GLN A 8 -14.74 1.57 24.46
C GLN A 8 -14.97 2.24 23.11
N THR A 9 -15.77 3.31 23.08
CA THR A 9 -16.06 4.07 21.85
C THR A 9 -14.77 4.59 21.22
N LEU A 10 -13.91 5.25 22.01
CA LEU A 10 -12.64 5.79 21.54
C LEU A 10 -11.68 4.69 21.07
N THR A 11 -11.67 3.54 21.75
CA THR A 11 -10.82 2.40 21.35
C THR A 11 -11.28 1.82 20.01
N THR A 12 -12.59 1.67 19.81
CA THR A 12 -13.16 1.20 18.55
C THR A 12 -12.85 2.18 17.42
N GLU A 13 -13.07 3.48 17.63
CA GLU A 13 -12.79 4.51 16.64
C GLU A 13 -11.31 4.55 16.27
N ASN A 14 -10.41 4.51 17.25
CA ASN A 14 -8.97 4.48 17.01
C ASN A 14 -8.54 3.26 16.19
N THR A 15 -9.14 2.10 16.47
CA THR A 15 -8.88 0.86 15.73
C THR A 15 -9.34 0.97 14.28
N MET A 16 -10.54 1.54 14.05
CA MET A 16 -11.06 1.77 12.70
C MET A 16 -10.20 2.77 11.91
N LEU A 17 -9.80 3.87 12.52
CA LEU A 17 -8.94 4.88 11.90
C LEU A 17 -7.58 4.31 11.52
N LYS A 18 -6.97 3.49 12.39
CA LYS A 18 -5.71 2.79 12.08
C LYS A 18 -5.86 1.84 10.89
N GLN A 19 -6.98 1.11 10.81
CA GLN A 19 -7.27 0.23 9.66
C GLN A 19 -7.48 1.02 8.36
N GLN A 20 -8.22 2.12 8.41
CA GLN A 20 -8.42 3.01 7.26
C GLN A 20 -7.09 3.58 6.79
N LEU A 21 -6.25 4.06 7.71
CA LEU A 21 -4.92 4.58 7.41
C LEU A 21 -4.06 3.51 6.75
N LEU A 22 -4.03 2.28 7.28
CA LEU A 22 -3.29 1.17 6.68
C LEU A 22 -3.78 0.88 5.26
N ASN A 23 -5.10 0.89 5.03
CA ASN A 23 -5.68 0.63 3.72
C ASN A 23 -5.30 1.67 2.67
N THR A 24 -5.07 2.92 3.07
CA THR A 24 -4.64 4.01 2.17
C THR A 24 -3.16 3.93 1.78
N GLN A 25 -2.35 3.20 2.54
CA GLN A 25 -0.92 3.08 2.27
C GLN A 25 -0.62 2.05 1.18
N PHE A 26 0.59 2.13 0.63
CA PHE A 26 1.15 1.21 -0.36
C PHE A 26 2.29 0.37 0.23
N THR A 27 2.12 -0.15 1.46
CA THR A 27 3.07 -1.05 2.12
C THR A 27 2.68 -2.51 1.93
N LYS A 28 3.58 -3.46 2.21
CA LYS A 28 3.31 -4.91 2.10
C LYS A 28 2.08 -5.32 2.92
N GLU A 29 2.03 -4.84 4.16
CA GLU A 29 0.97 -5.12 5.15
C GLU A 29 -0.39 -4.62 4.65
N SER A 30 -0.41 -3.51 3.90
CA SER A 30 -1.65 -2.95 3.36
C SER A 30 -2.26 -3.78 2.22
N PHE A 31 -1.48 -4.67 1.60
CA PHE A 31 -1.90 -5.56 0.51
C PHE A 31 -2.11 -6.99 0.98
N GLU A 32 -1.53 -7.38 2.11
CA GLU A 32 -1.61 -8.72 2.67
C GLU A 32 -3.07 -9.13 2.92
N GLY A 33 -3.45 -10.31 2.43
CA GLY A 33 -4.82 -10.83 2.56
C GLY A 33 -5.89 -10.08 1.73
N ASN A 34 -5.51 -9.12 0.87
CA ASN A 34 -6.45 -8.32 0.10
C ASN A 34 -6.19 -8.40 -1.42
N ASP A 35 -6.46 -9.56 -2.01
CA ASP A 35 -6.25 -9.82 -3.44
C ASP A 35 -7.07 -8.87 -4.34
N ARG A 36 -8.23 -8.40 -3.87
CA ARG A 36 -9.03 -7.39 -4.59
C ARG A 36 -8.28 -6.05 -4.73
N LYS A 37 -7.59 -5.62 -3.67
CA LYS A 37 -6.73 -4.43 -3.71
C LYS A 37 -5.54 -4.66 -4.63
N VAL A 38 -4.89 -5.83 -4.55
CA VAL A 38 -3.76 -6.19 -5.43
C VAL A 38 -4.16 -6.12 -6.90
N LEU A 39 -5.27 -6.77 -7.28
CA LEU A 39 -5.75 -6.80 -8.65
C LEU A 39 -6.13 -5.40 -9.17
N SER A 40 -6.83 -4.61 -8.37
CA SER A 40 -7.28 -3.28 -8.79
C SER A 40 -6.13 -2.29 -8.97
N MET A 41 -5.07 -2.38 -8.15
CA MET A 41 -3.93 -1.47 -8.21
C MET A 41 -2.84 -1.93 -9.18
N THR A 42 -2.46 -3.21 -9.13
CA THR A 42 -1.28 -3.73 -9.85
C THR A 42 -1.63 -4.52 -11.10
N GLY A 43 -2.86 -5.02 -11.20
CA GLY A 43 -3.25 -6.00 -12.23
C GLY A 43 -2.83 -7.43 -11.96
N LEU A 44 -2.06 -7.70 -10.90
CA LEU A 44 -1.69 -9.07 -10.50
C LEU A 44 -2.86 -9.78 -9.81
N PRO A 45 -2.96 -11.11 -9.93
CA PRO A 45 -4.13 -11.85 -9.46
C PRO A 45 -4.23 -11.97 -7.93
N SER A 46 -3.10 -11.87 -7.20
CA SER A 46 -3.07 -12.05 -5.75
C SER A 46 -1.85 -11.42 -5.09
N TYR A 47 -1.90 -11.25 -3.77
CA TYR A 47 -0.76 -10.78 -2.98
C TYR A 47 0.45 -11.71 -3.11
N MET A 48 0.21 -13.02 -3.18
CA MET A 48 1.28 -14.00 -3.38
C MET A 48 2.01 -13.78 -4.73
N ALA A 49 1.27 -13.49 -5.80
CA ALA A 49 1.86 -13.17 -7.10
C ALA A 49 2.67 -11.87 -7.05
N LEU A 50 2.16 -10.84 -6.35
CA LEU A 50 2.88 -9.58 -6.12
C LEU A 50 4.18 -9.81 -5.34
N MET A 51 4.16 -10.63 -4.29
CA MET A 51 5.34 -10.93 -3.48
C MET A 51 6.35 -11.80 -4.22
N ALA A 52 5.90 -12.75 -5.05
CA ALA A 52 6.80 -13.53 -5.91
C ALA A 52 7.53 -12.62 -6.90
N LEU A 53 6.80 -11.71 -7.57
CA LEU A 53 7.39 -10.72 -8.48
C LEU A 53 8.36 -9.79 -7.73
N PHE A 54 7.96 -9.31 -6.54
CA PHE A 54 8.81 -8.48 -5.69
C PHE A 54 10.13 -9.20 -5.35
N GLY A 55 10.08 -10.47 -4.96
CA GLY A 55 11.27 -11.27 -4.63
C GLY A 55 12.21 -11.48 -5.82
N ILE A 56 11.68 -11.54 -7.04
CA ILE A 56 12.49 -11.64 -8.26
C ILE A 56 13.17 -10.30 -8.57
N ILE A 57 12.45 -9.17 -8.43
CA ILE A 57 12.95 -7.86 -8.88
C ILE A 57 13.84 -7.19 -7.82
N GLN A 58 13.49 -7.30 -6.54
CA GLN A 58 14.16 -6.59 -5.45
C GLN A 58 15.69 -6.73 -5.46
N PRO A 59 16.29 -7.92 -5.67
CA PRO A 59 17.75 -8.08 -5.68
C PRO A 59 18.47 -7.28 -6.77
N HIS A 60 17.75 -6.90 -7.83
CA HIS A 60 18.28 -6.15 -8.97
C HIS A 60 18.01 -4.64 -8.89
N MET A 61 17.32 -4.18 -7.84
CA MET A 61 17.05 -2.76 -7.65
C MET A 61 18.25 -2.07 -7.01
N SER A 62 18.71 -0.98 -7.63
CA SER A 62 19.66 -0.09 -6.98
C SER A 62 18.96 0.70 -5.87
N GLU A 63 19.46 0.62 -4.65
CA GLU A 63 19.04 1.53 -3.58
C GLU A 63 19.60 2.93 -3.87
N GLY A 64 18.86 3.72 -4.64
CA GLY A 64 19.18 5.12 -4.84
C GLY A 64 19.15 5.87 -3.51
N LEU A 65 20.28 6.46 -3.12
CA LEU A 65 20.52 7.17 -1.85
C LEU A 65 19.50 8.28 -1.51
N MET A 66 18.68 8.71 -2.49
CA MET A 66 17.76 9.86 -2.38
C MET A 66 16.28 9.50 -2.56
N SER A 67 15.90 8.23 -2.44
CA SER A 67 14.51 7.81 -2.63
C SER A 67 13.73 7.77 -1.31
N THR A 68 12.65 8.54 -1.23
CA THR A 68 11.66 8.44 -0.13
C THR A 68 10.81 7.17 -0.20
N LEU A 69 10.75 6.53 -1.37
CA LEU A 69 9.99 5.30 -1.59
C LEU A 69 10.84 4.05 -1.33
N SER A 70 10.26 3.08 -0.62
CA SER A 70 10.79 1.73 -0.48
C SER A 70 10.82 0.99 -1.84
N ALA A 71 11.63 -0.06 -1.95
CA ALA A 71 11.67 -0.93 -3.13
C ALA A 71 10.28 -1.48 -3.49
N PHE A 72 9.48 -1.85 -2.48
CA PHE A 72 8.13 -2.35 -2.69
C PHE A 72 7.21 -1.27 -3.29
N GLN A 73 7.23 -0.07 -2.72
CA GLN A 73 6.45 1.06 -3.23
C GLN A 73 6.84 1.43 -4.67
N LYS A 74 8.12 1.39 -5.01
CA LYS A 74 8.59 1.61 -6.39
C LYS A 74 8.00 0.60 -7.37
N ILE A 75 8.02 -0.70 -7.02
CA ILE A 75 7.44 -1.75 -7.85
C ILE A 75 5.92 -1.56 -8.00
N VAL A 76 5.21 -1.30 -6.91
CA VAL A 76 3.76 -1.04 -6.95
C VAL A 76 3.45 0.19 -7.81
N LEU A 77 4.21 1.28 -7.68
CA LEU A 77 4.05 2.49 -8.48
C LEU A 77 4.19 2.20 -9.97
N VAL A 78 5.23 1.45 -10.36
CA VAL A 78 5.45 1.05 -11.76
C VAL A 78 4.29 0.21 -12.28
N LEU A 79 3.84 -0.80 -11.52
CA LEU A 79 2.70 -1.63 -11.91
C LEU A 79 1.41 -0.80 -12.02
N MET A 80 1.15 0.13 -11.10
CA MET A 80 0.02 1.05 -11.16
C MET A 80 0.09 1.97 -12.39
N LYS A 81 1.29 2.47 -12.74
CA LYS A 81 1.49 3.31 -13.92
C LYS A 81 1.17 2.56 -15.21
N VAL A 82 1.63 1.32 -15.32
CA VAL A 82 1.35 0.44 -16.47
C VAL A 82 -0.14 0.08 -16.53
N ARG A 83 -0.75 -0.27 -15.39
CA ARG A 83 -2.13 -0.75 -15.29
C ARG A 83 -3.17 0.34 -15.53
N LEU A 84 -3.02 1.47 -14.85
CA LEU A 84 -4.07 2.49 -14.72
C LEU A 84 -4.00 3.58 -15.78
N SER A 85 -2.91 3.62 -16.58
CA SER A 85 -2.64 4.69 -17.55
C SER A 85 -2.76 6.11 -16.96
N LYS A 86 -2.56 6.25 -15.64
CA LYS A 86 -2.69 7.51 -14.90
C LYS A 86 -1.52 8.44 -15.16
N SER A 87 -1.72 9.75 -14.97
CA SER A 87 -0.64 10.73 -15.03
C SER A 87 0.38 10.47 -13.92
N VAL A 88 1.62 10.91 -14.14
CA VAL A 88 2.67 10.79 -13.12
C VAL A 88 2.31 11.65 -11.89
N GLN A 89 1.61 12.77 -12.09
CA GLN A 89 1.14 13.65 -11.03
C GLN A 89 0.11 12.99 -10.09
N ASP A 90 -0.88 12.25 -10.63
CA ASP A 90 -1.85 11.54 -9.78
C ASP A 90 -1.17 10.42 -8.98
N LEU A 91 -0.14 9.77 -9.55
CA LEU A 91 0.65 8.79 -8.81
C LEU A 91 1.50 9.46 -7.73
N ALA A 92 2.18 10.56 -8.03
CA ALA A 92 2.97 11.30 -7.05
C ALA A 92 2.12 11.70 -5.83
N TYR A 93 0.95 12.27 -6.08
CA TYR A 93 -0.03 12.60 -5.03
C TYR A 93 -0.42 11.39 -4.18
N ARG A 94 -0.72 10.24 -4.79
CA ARG A 94 -1.08 9.02 -4.06
C ARG A 94 0.08 8.49 -3.20
N PHE A 95 1.30 8.58 -3.71
CA PHE A 95 2.49 8.09 -3.02
C PHE A 95 3.11 9.12 -2.04
N GLY A 96 2.56 10.34 -1.98
CA GLY A 96 3.04 11.40 -1.09
C GLY A 96 4.42 11.92 -1.45
N VAL A 97 4.74 11.96 -2.76
CA VAL A 97 6.02 12.46 -3.31
C VAL A 97 5.84 13.68 -4.19
#